data_AF-A9BC38-F1
#
_entry.id   AF-A9BC38-F1
#
_cell.length_a   1.000
_cell.length_b   1.000
_cell.length_c   1.000
_cell.angle_alpha   90.00
_cell.angle_beta   90.00
_cell.angle_gamma   90.00
#
_symmetry.space_group_name_H-M   'P 1'
#
loop_
_entity.id
_entity.type
_entity.pdbx_description
1 polymer ?
#
loop_
_entity_poly.entity_id
_entity_poly.type
_entity_poly.pdbx_seq_one_letter_code
_entity_poly.pdbx_strand_id
1 'polypeptide(L)' 'MTEENKAEKKHCGSKKGAMLAYGFIQLGTGVISALSLSAIALSFCAIKQESKVFNECVKEFKGSGKSTSAAVRFCNGG' A
#
# COMPACT_ATOMS: atom_id res chain seq x y z
N MET A 1 -49.18 45.95 -7.28
CA MET A 1 -48.52 47.25 -7.08
C MET A 1 -47.46 47.09 -6.01
N THR A 2 -46.21 47.10 -6.48
CA THR A 2 -44.99 47.65 -5.87
C THR A 2 -44.40 47.10 -4.55
N GLU A 3 -43.09 46.87 -4.63
CA GLU A 3 -42.03 46.96 -3.60
C GLU A 3 -41.47 45.67 -2.98
N GLU A 4 -40.58 45.05 -3.77
CA GLU A 4 -39.19 44.71 -3.45
C GLU A 4 -38.92 44.24 -2.00
N ASN A 5 -39.01 42.92 -1.85
CA ASN A 5 -38.85 42.21 -0.59
C ASN A 5 -37.37 42.18 -0.16
N LYS A 6 -37.12 42.84 0.97
CA LYS A 6 -36.04 42.66 1.96
C LYS A 6 -34.79 41.89 1.52
N ALA A 7 -33.66 42.59 1.63
CA ALA A 7 -32.32 42.04 1.72
C ALA A 7 -32.21 40.94 2.82
N GLU A 8 -32.47 39.69 2.45
CA GLU A 8 -32.12 38.54 3.26
C GLU A 8 -30.63 38.26 3.12
N LYS A 9 -29.89 38.56 4.18
CA LYS A 9 -28.45 38.37 4.32
C LYS A 9 -28.11 36.90 4.03
N LYS A 10 -27.59 36.61 2.83
CA LYS A 10 -27.05 35.29 2.48
C LYS A 10 -26.01 34.89 3.52
N HIS A 11 -26.35 33.89 4.33
CA HIS A 11 -25.48 33.31 5.35
C HIS A 11 -24.31 32.57 4.66
N CYS A 12 -23.25 33.31 4.30
CA CYS A 12 -22.03 32.80 3.67
C CYS A 12 -21.10 31.99 4.61
N GLY A 13 -21.63 31.40 5.69
CA GLY A 13 -20.84 30.73 6.72
C GLY A 13 -20.98 29.20 6.77
N SER A 14 -22.15 28.65 6.43
CA SER A 14 -22.46 27.23 6.74
C SER A 14 -22.05 26.22 5.65
N LYS A 15 -21.67 26.68 4.45
CA LYS A 15 -21.23 25.83 3.32
C LYS A 15 -19.72 25.57 3.26
N LYS A 16 -18.94 26.04 4.24
CA LYS A 16 -17.47 25.92 4.23
C LYS A 16 -16.97 24.58 4.77
N GLY A 17 -17.68 24.00 5.76
CA GLY A 17 -17.28 22.72 6.40
C GLY A 17 -17.42 21.50 5.48
N ALA A 18 -18.48 21.45 4.66
CA ALA A 18 -18.69 20.35 3.72
C ALA A 18 -17.63 20.30 2.59
N MET A 19 -17.14 21.47 2.16
CA MET A 19 -16.10 21.56 1.12
C MET A 19 -14.72 21.11 1.65
N LEU A 20 -14.42 21.37 2.93
CA LEU A 20 -13.19 20.91 3.57
C LEU A 20 -13.19 19.39 3.79
N ALA A 21 -14.31 18.81 4.22
CA ALA A 21 -14.43 17.36 4.43
C ALA A 21 -14.14 16.56 3.15
N TYR A 22 -14.64 17.03 1.99
CA TYR A 22 -14.34 16.41 0.69
C TYR A 22 -12.84 16.50 0.35
N GLY A 23 -12.19 17.62 0.67
CA GLY A 23 -10.75 17.81 0.48
C GLY A 23 -9.88 16.89 1.34
N PHE A 24 -10.28 16.65 2.60
CA PHE A 24 -9.56 15.73 3.49
C PHE A 24 -9.70 14.26 3.07
N ILE A 25 -10.88 13.85 2.61
CA ILE A 25 -11.09 12.49 2.09
C ILE A 25 -10.27 12.28 0.81
N GLN A 26 -10.22 13.28 -0.08
CA GLN A 26 -9.47 13.21 -1.33
C GLN A 26 -7.94 13.22 -1.13
N LEU A 27 -7.43 13.88 -0.09
CA LEU A 27 -6.01 13.82 0.28
C LEU A 27 -5.67 12.54 1.06
N GLY A 28 -6.59 12.03 1.89
CA GLY A 28 -6.40 10.85 2.72
C GLY A 28 -6.24 9.55 1.92
N THR A 29 -6.98 9.41 0.81
CA THR A 29 -6.88 8.23 -0.06
C THR A 29 -5.49 8.06 -0.68
N GLY A 30 -4.81 9.17 -1.02
CA GLY A 30 -3.45 9.14 -1.55
C GLY A 30 -2.43 8.60 -0.55
N VAL A 31 -2.52 9.03 0.71
CA VAL A 31 -1.60 8.58 1.78
C VAL A 31 -1.79 7.10 2.08
N ILE A 32 -3.04 6.62 2.19
CA ILE A 32 -3.34 5.21 2.43
C ILE A 32 -2.83 4.33 1.29
N SER A 33 -2.98 4.80 0.04
CA SER A 33 -2.49 4.09 -1.15
C SER A 33 -0.96 3.98 -1.15
N ALA A 34 -0.26 5.08 -0.83
CA ALA A 34 1.20 5.09 -0.75
C ALA A 34 1.74 4.16 0.35
N LEU A 35 1.10 4.16 1.53
CA LEU A 35 1.45 3.25 2.63
C LEU A 35 1.25 1.79 2.23
N SER A 36 0.16 1.49 1.53
CA SER A 36 -0.14 0.15 1.03
C SER A 36 0.92 -0.33 0.03
N LEU A 37 1.30 0.51 -0.94
CA LEU A 37 2.37 0.20 -1.89
C LEU A 37 3.73 0.01 -1.19
N SER A 38 4.04 0.84 -0.19
CA SER A 38 5.27 0.72 0.59
C SER A 38 5.32 -0.59 1.38
N ALA A 39 4.24 -0.98 2.04
CA ALA A 39 4.14 -2.25 2.76
C ALA A 39 4.33 -3.47 1.84
N ILE A 40 3.71 -3.43 0.65
CA ILE A 40 3.89 -4.46 -0.37
C ILE A 40 5.36 -4.52 -0.82
N ALA A 41 5.98 -3.36 -1.11
CA ALA A 41 7.38 -3.29 -1.54
C ALA A 41 8.36 -3.84 -0.49
N LEU A 42 8.14 -3.53 0.79
CA LEU A 42 8.94 -4.07 1.89
C LEU A 42 8.75 -5.58 2.03
N SER A 43 7.52 -6.08 1.92
CA SER A 43 7.22 -7.52 1.94
C SER A 43 7.92 -8.24 0.78
N PHE A 44 7.90 -7.67 -0.43
CA PHE A 44 8.61 -8.22 -1.57
C PHE A 44 10.13 -8.19 -1.39
N CYS A 45 10.70 -7.19 -0.72
CA CYS A 45 12.13 -7.16 -0.42
C CYS A 45 12.55 -8.29 0.53
N ALA A 46 11.78 -8.51 1.60
CA ALA A 46 11.99 -9.62 2.52
C ALA A 46 11.91 -10.96 1.79
N ILE A 47 10.86 -11.20 1.01
CA ILE A 47 10.70 -12.42 0.20
C ILE A 47 11.84 -12.58 -0.80
N LYS A 48 12.30 -11.50 -1.44
CA LYS A 48 13.40 -11.53 -2.42
C LYS A 48 14.74 -11.89 -1.77
N GLN A 49 14.98 -11.43 -0.54
CA GLN A 49 16.17 -11.78 0.21
C GLN A 49 16.16 -13.25 0.61
N GLU A 50 15.06 -13.73 1.18
CA GLU A 50 14.84 -15.15 1.51
C GLU A 50 14.97 -16.03 0.26
N SER A 51 14.39 -15.61 -0.87
CA SER A 51 14.46 -16.34 -2.14
C SER A 51 15.88 -16.41 -2.71
N LYS A 52 16.71 -15.39 -2.49
CA LYS A 52 18.13 -15.42 -2.91
C LYS A 52 18.90 -16.45 -2.08
N VAL A 53 18.77 -16.39 -0.76
CA VAL A 53 19.42 -17.33 0.17
C VAL A 53 18.99 -18.76 -0.13
N PHE A 54 17.68 -18.96 -0.33
CA PHE A 54 17.13 -20.27 -0.70
C PHE A 54 17.69 -20.78 -2.03
N ASN A 55 17.68 -19.96 -3.09
CA ASN A 55 18.21 -20.37 -4.40
C ASN A 55 19.71 -20.66 -4.35
N GLU A 56 20.47 -19.92 -3.56
CA GLU A 56 21.89 -20.16 -3.34
C GLU A 56 22.12 -21.49 -2.62
N CYS A 57 21.40 -21.75 -1.53
CA CYS A 57 21.41 -23.03 -0.82
C CYS A 57 21.08 -24.21 -1.76
N VAL A 58 20.02 -24.10 -2.56
CA VAL A 58 19.64 -25.15 -3.51
C VAL A 58 20.72 -25.36 -4.57
N LYS A 59 21.33 -24.28 -5.07
CA LYS A 59 22.40 -24.35 -6.07
C LYS A 59 23.65 -25.04 -5.52
N GLU A 60 24.02 -24.73 -4.28
CA GLU A 60 25.14 -25.36 -3.58
C GLU A 60 24.90 -26.85 -3.32
N PHE A 61 23.72 -27.21 -2.82
CA PHE A 61 23.36 -28.61 -2.56
C PHE A 61 23.23 -29.43 -3.85
N LYS A 62 22.71 -28.82 -4.92
CA LYS A 62 22.66 -29.45 -6.24
C LYS A 62 24.06 -29.62 -6.83
N GLY A 63 24.95 -28.65 -6.65
CA GLY A 63 26.37 -28.73 -7.04
C GLY A 63 27.14 -29.82 -6.29
N SER A 64 26.72 -30.13 -5.06
CA SER A 64 27.26 -31.22 -4.25
C SER A 64 26.79 -32.62 -4.67
N GLY A 65 26.06 -32.73 -5.80
CA GLY A 65 25.62 -34.01 -6.37
C GLY A 65 24.28 -34.52 -5.82
N LYS A 66 23.56 -33.75 -4.98
CA LYS A 66 22.23 -34.13 -4.51
C LYS A 66 21.16 -33.83 -5.56
N SER A 67 20.11 -34.67 -5.60
CA SER A 67 18.92 -34.41 -6.41
C SER A 67 18.27 -33.08 -6.01
N THR A 68 17.73 -32.36 -6.98
CA THR A 68 17.01 -31.08 -6.77
C THR A 68 15.95 -31.19 -5.68
N SER A 69 15.23 -32.32 -5.61
CA SER A 69 14.21 -32.53 -4.58
C SER A 69 14.79 -32.57 -3.16
N ALA A 70 15.95 -33.23 -2.98
CA ALA A 70 16.64 -33.30 -1.70
C ALA A 70 17.24 -31.94 -1.31
N ALA A 71 17.76 -31.19 -2.28
CA ALA A 71 18.28 -29.84 -2.06
C ALA A 71 17.16 -28.88 -1.60
N VAL A 72 16.02 -28.87 -2.29
CA VAL A 72 14.85 -28.05 -1.94
C VAL A 72 14.31 -28.40 -0.56
N ARG A 73 14.21 -29.70 -0.25
CA ARG A 73 13.71 -30.19 1.05
C ARG A 73 14.62 -29.74 2.19
N PHE A 74 15.92 -29.91 2.03
CA PHE A 74 16.93 -29.47 2.98
C PHE A 74 16.92 -27.95 3.20
N CYS A 75 16.90 -27.17 2.11
CA CYS A 75 16.90 -25.71 2.19
C CYS A 75 15.57 -25.12 2.73
N ASN A 76 14.48 -25.91 2.79
CA ASN A 76 13.26 -25.56 3.50
C ASN A 76 13.25 -26.03 4.97
N GLY A 77 14.35 -26.62 5.46
CA GLY A 77 14.51 -27.01 6.86
C GLY A 77 14.29 -28.50 7.19
N GLY A 78 14.14 -29.41 6.23
CA GLY A 78 14.10 -30.85 6.55
C GLY A 78 13.42 -31.79 5.56
#